data_AF-A0A2V8BB55-F1
#
_entry.id   AF-A0A2V8BB55-F1
#
_cell.length_a   1.000
_cell.length_b   1.000
_cell.length_c   1.000
_cell.angle_alpha   90.00
_cell.angle_beta   90.00
_cell.angle_gamma   90.00
#
_symmetry.space_group_name_H-M   'P 1'
#
loop_
_entity.id
_entity.type
_entity.pdbx_description
1 polymer ?
#
loop_
_entity_poly.entity_id
_entity_poly.type
_entity_poly.pdbx_seq_one_letter_code
_entity_poly.pdbx_strand_id
1 'polypeptide(L)' 'MAVYRENYGANFGRFVALKAKYDPNNLFRLNANVPPKIG' A
#
# COMPACT_ATOMS: atom_id res chain seq x y z
N MET A 1 -7.31 -1.51 8.32
CA MET A 1 -6.04 -0.99 8.86
C MET A 1 -5.18 -2.03 9.57
N ALA A 2 -5.77 -2.99 10.30
CA ALA A 2 -5.02 -4.06 10.99
C ALA A 2 -4.24 -4.99 10.04
N VAL A 3 -4.88 -5.47 8.97
CA VAL A 3 -4.31 -6.46 8.02
C VAL A 3 -2.98 -6.02 7.38
N TYR A 4 -2.81 -4.72 7.12
CA TYR A 4 -1.59 -4.21 6.49
C TYR A 4 -0.42 -4.04 7.47
N ARG A 5 -0.71 -3.68 8.74
CA ARG A 5 0.32 -3.59 9.78
C ARG A 5 0.80 -4.97 10.22
N GLU A 6 -0.06 -5.99 10.16
CA GLU A 6 0.32 -7.37 10.46
C GLU A 6 1.33 -7.92 9.44
N ASN A 7 1.13 -7.65 8.15
CA ASN A 7 2.01 -8.16 7.10
C ASN A 7 3.28 -7.32 6.87
N TYR A 8 3.18 -5.99 7.02
CA TYR A 8 4.26 -5.07 6.62
C TYR A 8 4.82 -4.21 7.77
N GLY A 9 4.19 -4.25 8.95
CA GLY A 9 4.64 -3.54 10.14
C GLY A 9 4.89 -2.05 9.89
N ALA A 10 6.03 -1.55 10.38
CA ALA A 10 6.45 -0.17 10.24
C ALA A 10 6.67 0.28 8.77
N ASN A 11 6.93 -0.67 7.86
CA ASN A 11 7.21 -0.36 6.46
C ASN A 11 5.96 -0.02 5.64
N PHE A 12 4.76 -0.31 6.17
CA PHE A 12 3.51 -0.08 5.45
C PHE A 12 3.37 1.36 4.96
N GLY A 13 3.69 2.35 5.81
CA GLY A 13 3.60 3.76 5.45
C GLY A 13 4.50 4.13 4.25
N ARG A 14 5.70 3.52 4.17
CA ARG A 14 6.61 3.72 3.05
C ARG A 14 6.07 3.11 1.76
N PHE A 15 5.42 1.95 1.82
CA PHE A 15 4.78 1.34 0.64
C PHE A 15 3.61 2.16 0.13
N VAL A 16 2.77 2.71 1.00
CA VAL A 16 1.68 3.62 0.61
C VAL A 16 2.25 4.85 -0.10
N ALA A 17 3.30 5.48 0.45
CA ALA A 17 3.93 6.65 -0.16
C ALA A 17 4.53 6.35 -1.54
N LEU A 18 5.18 5.19 -1.70
CA LEU A 18 5.71 4.76 -3.00
C LEU A 18 4.60 4.44 -4.00
N LYS A 19 3.55 3.73 -3.57
CA LYS A 19 2.40 3.41 -4.41
C LYS A 19 1.68 4.68 -4.86
N ALA A 20 1.50 5.66 -3.98
CA ALA A 20 0.93 6.96 -4.33
C ALA A 20 1.76 7.69 -5.40
N LYS A 21 3.10 7.58 -5.35
CA LYS A 21 3.99 8.22 -6.31
C LYS A 21 3.99 7.55 -7.69
N TYR A 22 4.00 6.22 -7.73
CA TYR A 22 4.25 5.46 -8.95
C TYR A 22 3.03 4.74 -9.53
N ASP A 23 2.00 4.48 -8.72
CA ASP A 23 0.74 3.84 -9.14
C ASP A 23 -0.46 4.47 -8.42
N PRO A 24 -0.71 5.79 -8.62
CA PRO A 24 -1.77 6.52 -7.92
C PRO A 24 -3.18 5.98 -8.22
N ASN A 25 -3.36 5.36 -9.39
CA ASN A 25 -4.63 4.76 -9.82
C ASN A 25 -4.76 3.28 -9.44
N ASN A 26 -3.76 2.72 -8.77
CA ASN A 26 -3.72 1.33 -8.33
C ASN A 26 -3.95 0.32 -9.48
N LEU A 27 -3.31 0.55 -10.63
CA LEU A 27 -3.35 -0.31 -11.81
C LEU A 27 -2.79 -1.70 -11.50
N PHE A 28 -1.68 -1.77 -10.76
CA PHE A 28 -1.02 -3.03 -10.40
C PHE A 28 -1.56 -3.57 -9.07
N ARG A 29 -2.80 -4.08 -9.11
CA ARG A 29 -3.54 -4.53 -7.92
C ARG A 29 -3.75 -6.03 -7.77
N LEU A 30 -3.32 -6.82 -8.75
CA LEU A 30 -3.47 -8.29 -8.74
C LEU A 30 -2.27 -8.95 -8.06
N ASN A 31 -2.02 -8.58 -6.80
CA ASN A 31 -0.96 -9.11 -5.94
C ASN A 31 -1.36 -8.91 -4.46
N ALA A 32 -0.42 -9.10 -3.53
CA ALA A 32 -0.56 -8.65 -2.15
C ALA A 32 -0.60 -7.12 -2.09
N ASN A 33 -1.76 -6.56 -2.47
CA ASN A 33 -1.90 -5.18 -2.88
C ASN A 33 -1.83 -4.22 -1.68
N VAL A 34 -1.05 -3.15 -1.84
CA VAL A 34 -1.05 -1.99 -0.95
C VAL A 34 -1.74 -0.83 -1.68
N PRO A 35 -2.83 -0.26 -1.14
CA PRO A 35 -3.51 0.86 -1.78
C PRO A 35 -2.66 2.15 -1.66
N PRO A 36 -2.75 3.08 -2.64
CA PRO A 36 -2.01 4.35 -2.63
C PRO A 36 -2.54 5.35 -1.60
N LYS A 37 -3.70 5.08 -1.00
CA LYS A 37 -4.26 5.87 0.10
C LYS A 37 -4.87 4.96 1.14
N ILE A 38 -4.73 5.38 2.39
CA ILE A 38 -5.41 4.78 3.53
C ILE A 38 -6.80 5.39 3.58
N GLY A 39 -7.83 4.57 3.38
CA GLY A 39 -9.24 4.94 3.56
C GLY A 39 -9.73 4.65 4.97
#